data_AF-W7UTY3-F1
#
_entry.id   AF-W7UTY3-F1
#
_cell.length_a   1.000
_cell.length_b   1.000
_cell.length_c   1.000
_cell.angle_alpha   90.00
_cell.angle_beta   90.00
_cell.angle_gamma   90.00
#
_symmetry.space_group_name_H-M   'P 1'
#
loop_
_entity.id
_entity.type
_entity.pdbx_description
1 polymer ?
#
loop_
_entity_poly.entity_id
_entity_poly.type
_entity_poly.pdbx_seq_one_letter_code
_entity_poly.pdbx_strand_id
1 'polypeptide(L)'
;MKILNLHGFMGEADNKNYKALCGILPEGNIISPKLDYMGTAPDDLLEKLTAMVSSDDFIFVGQSLGGWFADKLSRRFRRPCILTNPCNYPHRLELIISSGISADYVEQYRCMSSADRNERAYTLCSESDTILPDNYADCVKLSRVVRRVNGSHSTIENVGEHISYMLHEIRNDSLLTFLGRGAAFADAHNSAFFTEGNELVLIDCPGTSYHKVKKMNWQQYDNIYILITHTHGDHSGGTGTMLQYVWFASCMKKKVTIVAPSEEVRDDILLLLMRIEGCEKEWFDIITADELKKKWFIAAVPTTHVKPLEGRCFGYHLNIHGNNTIYTGDTATLAPFIPLLESGSFLYTEAAYYKSGVHLYLKDMLTELTALAESGVHVYLMHLDDEEEIRKMTEGTPLRLAPLDQ
;
A
#
# COMPACT_ATOMS: atom_id res chain seq x y z
N MET A 1 9.78 4.93 9.47
CA MET A 1 8.61 4.35 10.16
C MET A 1 8.89 4.32 11.64
N LYS A 2 8.13 5.08 12.43
CA LYS A 2 8.17 5.03 13.89
C LYS A 2 6.95 4.26 14.41
N ILE A 3 7.09 3.58 15.55
CA ILE A 3 5.98 2.88 16.18
C ILE A 3 5.73 3.45 17.56
N LEU A 4 4.45 3.75 17.86
CA LEU A 4 3.98 3.98 19.21
C LEU A 4 3.24 2.73 19.67
N ASN A 5 3.87 1.98 20.59
CA ASN A 5 3.32 0.76 21.17
C ASN A 5 2.60 1.08 22.49
N LEU A 6 1.36 0.61 22.62
CA LEU A 6 0.49 0.87 23.77
C LEU A 6 0.06 -0.45 24.41
N HIS A 7 0.39 -0.60 25.70
CA HIS A 7 0.12 -1.83 26.44
C HIS A 7 -1.34 -1.92 26.91
N GLY A 8 -1.78 -3.13 27.25
CA GLY A 8 -3.13 -3.38 27.77
C GLY A 8 -3.37 -2.80 29.17
N PHE A 9 -4.62 -2.85 29.62
CA PHE A 9 -5.02 -2.44 30.97
C PHE A 9 -4.21 -3.20 32.03
N MET A 10 -3.66 -2.48 33.02
CA MET A 10 -2.71 -3.00 34.02
C MET A 10 -1.46 -3.71 33.44
N GLY A 11 -1.15 -3.51 32.16
CA GLY A 11 0.04 -4.05 31.50
C GLY A 11 1.28 -3.20 31.71
N GLU A 12 2.41 -3.68 31.20
CA GLU A 12 3.71 -3.00 31.23
C GLU A 12 4.11 -2.44 29.85
N ALA A 13 4.95 -1.41 29.84
CA ALA A 13 5.51 -0.83 28.63
C ALA A 13 6.30 -1.84 27.78
N ASP A 14 6.93 -2.83 28.40
CA ASP A 14 7.69 -3.91 27.73
C ASP A 14 6.82 -5.14 27.41
N ASN A 15 5.56 -4.91 27.02
CA ASN A 15 4.61 -5.97 26.69
C ASN A 15 5.08 -6.87 25.53
N LYS A 16 4.30 -7.93 25.26
CA LYS A 16 4.64 -8.91 24.21
C LYS A 16 4.77 -8.27 22.82
N ASN A 17 3.92 -7.30 22.49
CA ASN A 17 4.03 -6.53 21.25
C ASN A 17 5.36 -5.77 21.19
N TYR A 18 5.75 -5.05 22.25
CA TYR A 18 7.04 -4.37 22.31
C TYR A 18 8.21 -5.33 22.07
N LYS A 19 8.25 -6.46 22.80
CA LYS A 19 9.30 -7.47 22.66
C LYS A 19 9.38 -8.04 21.24
N ALA A 20 8.22 -8.27 20.61
CA ALA A 20 8.14 -8.68 19.22
C ALA A 20 8.64 -7.60 18.25
N LEU A 21 8.26 -6.34 18.47
CA LEU A 21 8.68 -5.20 17.66
C LEU A 21 10.19 -4.95 17.73
N CYS A 22 10.83 -5.12 18.89
CA CYS A 22 12.28 -5.05 19.03
C CYS A 22 13.01 -6.11 18.19
N GLY A 23 12.37 -7.25 17.90
CA GLY A 23 12.89 -8.26 16.98
C GLY A 23 12.74 -7.91 15.50
N ILE A 24 11.93 -6.89 15.16
CA ILE A 24 11.59 -6.49 13.78
C ILE A 24 12.25 -5.16 13.42
N LEU A 25 12.41 -4.24 14.38
CA LEU A 25 12.87 -2.87 14.17
C LEU A 25 13.91 -2.46 15.22
N PRO A 26 14.80 -1.51 14.90
CA PRO A 26 15.69 -0.91 15.90
C PRO A 26 14.89 -0.28 17.05
N GLU A 27 15.34 -0.47 18.30
CA GLU A 27 14.64 0.04 19.50
C GLU A 27 14.41 1.56 19.46
N GLY A 28 15.34 2.32 18.89
CA GLY A 28 15.19 3.79 18.73
C GLY A 28 14.00 4.23 17.86
N ASN A 29 13.38 3.31 17.11
CA ASN A 29 12.19 3.58 16.31
C ASN A 29 10.87 3.22 17.03
N ILE A 30 10.94 2.70 18.27
CA ILE A 30 9.79 2.24 19.04
C ILE A 30 9.64 3.09 20.31
N ILE A 31 8.52 3.77 20.44
CA ILE A 31 8.12 4.48 21.65
C ILE A 31 7.09 3.60 22.37
N SER A 32 7.37 3.23 23.61
CA SER A 32 6.47 2.41 24.42
C SER A 32 6.32 3.00 25.82
N PRO A 33 5.42 3.99 26.01
CA PRO A 33 5.24 4.63 27.30
C PRO A 33 4.50 3.72 28.28
N LYS A 34 4.81 3.85 29.56
CA LYS A 34 3.97 3.31 30.63
C LYS A 34 2.76 4.22 30.81
N LEU A 35 1.57 3.63 30.79
CA LEU A 35 0.29 4.32 30.85
C LEU A 35 -0.39 4.06 32.19
N ASP A 36 -0.85 5.14 32.82
CA ASP A 36 -1.64 5.10 34.04
C ASP A 36 -3.13 5.24 33.71
N TYR A 37 -3.75 4.12 33.35
CA TYR A 37 -5.17 4.05 33.01
C TYR A 37 -6.11 4.31 34.21
N MET A 38 -5.61 4.20 35.44
CA MET A 38 -6.41 4.34 36.65
C MET A 38 -6.38 5.77 37.17
N GLY A 39 -5.21 6.42 37.12
CA GLY A 39 -5.01 7.77 37.63
C GLY A 39 -5.17 8.88 36.60
N THR A 40 -5.13 8.58 35.29
CA THR A 40 -5.27 9.60 34.22
C THR A 40 -6.60 9.42 33.47
N ALA A 41 -7.33 10.51 33.25
CA ALA A 41 -8.56 10.49 32.47
C ALA A 41 -8.28 10.04 31.02
N PRO A 42 -9.20 9.30 30.38
CA PRO A 42 -9.02 8.83 29.00
C PRO A 42 -8.68 9.95 28.00
N ASP A 43 -9.36 11.09 28.08
CA ASP A 43 -9.11 12.22 27.17
C ASP A 43 -7.73 12.85 27.39
N ASP A 44 -7.33 13.05 28.66
CA ASP A 44 -6.01 13.54 29.02
C ASP A 44 -4.89 12.58 28.57
N LEU A 45 -5.13 11.27 28.67
CA LEU A 45 -4.18 10.27 28.21
C LEU A 45 -4.04 10.31 26.69
N LEU A 46 -5.16 10.48 25.96
CA LEU A 46 -5.14 10.61 24.51
C LEU A 46 -4.41 11.89 24.06
N GLU A 47 -4.58 13.01 24.76
CA GLU A 47 -3.85 14.25 24.49
C GLU A 47 -2.34 14.10 24.78
N LYS A 48 -1.96 13.43 25.88
CA LYS A 48 -0.56 13.09 26.16
C LYS A 48 0.06 12.25 25.04
N LEU A 49 -0.66 11.24 24.56
CA LEU A 49 -0.20 10.39 23.45
C LEU A 49 -0.11 11.18 22.14
N THR A 50 -1.09 12.05 21.86
CA THR A 50 -1.10 12.95 20.70
C THR A 50 0.14 13.84 20.69
N ALA A 51 0.56 14.37 21.85
CA ALA A 51 1.77 15.19 21.98
C ALA A 51 3.08 14.41 21.74
N MET A 52 3.09 13.08 21.89
CA MET A 52 4.25 12.24 21.59
C MET A 52 4.39 11.95 20.09
N VAL A 53 3.34 12.17 19.31
CA VAL A 53 3.31 11.93 17.87
C VAL A 53 3.73 13.21 17.14
N SER A 54 4.95 13.23 16.60
CA SER A 54 5.42 14.28 15.70
C SER A 54 4.89 14.10 14.27
N SER A 55 5.18 15.06 13.38
CA SER A 55 4.87 15.04 11.94
C SER A 55 5.46 13.84 11.18
N ASP A 56 6.20 12.95 11.83
CA ASP A 56 6.72 11.71 11.28
C ASP A 56 5.62 10.66 11.03
N ASP A 57 5.87 9.74 10.10
CA ASP A 57 4.98 8.63 9.75
C ASP A 57 4.97 7.54 10.85
N PHE A 58 4.05 7.68 11.81
CA PHE A 58 3.83 6.74 12.92
C PHE A 58 2.82 5.64 12.56
N ILE A 59 3.12 4.41 12.95
CA ILE A 59 2.15 3.32 13.06
C ILE A 59 1.84 3.11 14.55
N PHE A 60 0.54 3.01 14.87
CA PHE A 60 0.11 2.76 16.25
C PHE A 60 -0.06 1.26 16.46
N VAL A 61 0.57 0.70 17.49
CA VAL A 61 0.42 -0.72 17.84
C VAL A 61 -0.17 -0.80 19.24
N GLY A 62 -1.28 -1.49 19.42
CA GLY A 62 -1.95 -1.52 20.71
C GLY A 62 -2.51 -2.88 21.08
N GLN A 63 -2.34 -3.27 22.35
CA GLN A 63 -2.94 -4.49 22.90
C GLN A 63 -4.11 -4.13 23.82
N SER A 64 -5.24 -4.83 23.74
CA SER A 64 -6.36 -4.66 24.69
C SER A 64 -6.79 -3.18 24.80
N LEU A 65 -6.79 -2.58 25.99
CA LEU A 65 -7.10 -1.15 26.18
C LEU A 65 -6.13 -0.21 25.44
N GLY A 66 -4.85 -0.58 25.31
CA GLY A 66 -3.91 0.15 24.46
C GLY A 66 -4.30 0.10 22.98
N GLY A 67 -4.97 -0.99 22.56
CA GLY A 67 -5.59 -1.10 21.23
C GLY A 67 -6.69 -0.06 21.00
N TRP A 68 -7.49 0.24 22.02
CA TRP A 68 -8.50 1.29 21.94
C TRP A 68 -7.88 2.66 21.69
N PHE A 69 -6.81 3.02 22.42
CA PHE A 69 -6.08 4.27 22.18
C PHE A 69 -5.39 4.30 20.81
N ALA A 70 -4.80 3.19 20.37
CA ALA A 70 -4.20 3.08 19.04
C ALA A 70 -5.21 3.31 17.91
N ASP A 71 -6.45 2.81 18.05
CA ASP A 71 -7.56 3.11 17.12
C ASP A 71 -7.93 4.60 17.13
N LYS A 72 -7.98 5.25 18.31
CA LYS A 72 -8.26 6.69 18.40
C LYS A 72 -7.19 7.56 17.75
N LEU A 73 -5.92 7.23 17.97
CA LEU A 73 -4.81 7.92 17.31
C LEU A 73 -4.83 7.67 15.81
N SER A 74 -5.10 6.44 15.37
CA SER A 74 -5.25 6.09 13.95
C SER A 74 -6.30 6.95 13.26
N ARG A 75 -7.48 7.10 13.86
CA ARG A 75 -8.57 7.92 13.33
C ARG A 75 -8.22 9.41 13.33
N ARG A 76 -7.65 9.92 14.43
CA ARG A 76 -7.28 11.35 14.57
C ARG A 76 -6.23 11.77 13.53
N PHE A 77 -5.22 10.94 13.31
CA PHE A 77 -4.10 11.25 12.42
C PHE A 77 -4.23 10.65 11.02
N ARG A 78 -5.28 9.85 10.76
CA ARG A 78 -5.48 9.09 9.52
C ARG A 78 -4.28 8.20 9.16
N ARG A 79 -3.73 7.50 10.16
CA ARG A 79 -2.55 6.62 10.01
C ARG A 79 -2.88 5.16 10.35
N PRO A 80 -2.12 4.19 9.83
CA PRO A 80 -2.33 2.77 10.12
C PRO A 80 -2.17 2.42 11.60
N CYS A 81 -2.95 1.44 12.06
CA CYS A 81 -2.72 0.80 13.36
C CYS A 81 -2.79 -0.72 13.28
N ILE A 82 -2.03 -1.37 14.17
CA ILE A 82 -2.09 -2.81 14.41
C ILE A 82 -2.67 -3.02 15.81
N LEU A 83 -3.80 -3.73 15.87
CA LEU A 83 -4.53 -3.99 17.11
C LEU A 83 -4.39 -5.46 17.48
N THR A 84 -3.99 -5.77 18.72
CA THR A 84 -3.91 -7.15 19.22
C THR A 84 -4.92 -7.37 20.34
N ASN A 85 -5.91 -8.24 20.09
CA ASN A 85 -7.07 -8.44 20.95
C ASN A 85 -7.61 -7.12 21.54
N PRO A 86 -7.99 -6.13 20.70
CA PRO A 86 -8.35 -4.80 21.18
C PRO A 86 -9.60 -4.82 22.04
N CYS A 87 -9.63 -3.98 23.08
CA CYS A 87 -10.82 -3.74 23.89
C CYS A 87 -11.66 -2.62 23.24
N ASN A 88 -12.52 -2.97 22.27
CA ASN A 88 -13.27 -1.99 21.46
C ASN A 88 -14.26 -1.14 22.27
N TYR A 89 -14.81 -1.71 23.34
CA TYR A 89 -15.78 -1.04 24.22
C TYR A 89 -15.38 -1.18 25.70
N PRO A 90 -14.39 -0.41 26.18
CA PRO A 90 -13.90 -0.51 27.56
C PRO A 90 -14.99 -0.36 28.62
N HIS A 91 -15.98 0.50 28.34
CA HIS A 91 -17.13 0.76 29.20
C HIS A 91 -18.11 -0.40 29.36
N ARG A 92 -17.93 -1.51 28.60
CA ARG A 92 -18.76 -2.73 28.71
C ARG A 92 -18.03 -3.88 29.38
N LEU A 93 -16.72 -3.74 29.60
CA LEU A 93 -15.90 -4.82 30.10
C LEU A 93 -15.92 -4.84 31.62
N GLU A 94 -16.46 -5.90 32.22
CA GLU A 94 -16.58 -6.04 33.67
C GLU A 94 -15.22 -5.93 34.38
N LEU A 95 -14.14 -6.45 33.78
CA LEU A 95 -12.78 -6.30 34.29
C LEU A 95 -12.37 -4.83 34.49
N ILE A 96 -12.82 -3.92 33.61
CA ILE A 96 -12.53 -2.49 33.73
C ILE A 96 -13.50 -1.85 34.71
N ILE A 97 -14.80 -2.12 34.60
CA ILE A 97 -15.83 -1.50 35.44
C ILE A 97 -15.63 -1.84 36.93
N SER A 98 -15.20 -3.06 37.23
CA SER A 98 -14.97 -3.54 38.61
C SER A 98 -13.56 -3.26 39.14
N SER A 99 -12.66 -2.68 38.34
CA SER A 99 -11.26 -2.46 38.71
C SER A 99 -11.03 -1.36 39.75
N GLY A 100 -12.07 -0.58 40.06
CA GLY A 100 -11.97 0.64 40.87
C GLY A 100 -11.60 1.89 40.07
N ILE A 101 -11.64 1.82 38.74
CA ILE A 101 -11.48 3.00 37.87
C ILE A 101 -12.64 3.99 38.10
N SER A 102 -12.37 5.29 37.96
CA SER A 102 -13.40 6.32 38.13
C SER A 102 -14.58 6.09 37.18
N ALA A 103 -15.81 6.23 37.69
CA ALA A 103 -17.03 6.14 36.89
C ALA A 103 -17.06 7.18 35.76
N ASP A 104 -16.48 8.37 36.00
CA ASP A 104 -16.35 9.41 34.98
C ASP A 104 -15.44 8.96 33.83
N TYR A 105 -14.40 8.16 34.12
CA TYR A 105 -13.50 7.64 33.09
C TYR A 105 -14.20 6.54 32.27
N VAL A 106 -14.99 5.69 32.91
CA VAL A 106 -15.85 4.70 32.22
C VAL A 106 -16.80 5.41 31.25
N GLU A 107 -17.40 6.51 31.69
CA GLU A 107 -18.30 7.31 30.87
C GLU A 107 -17.58 8.00 29.71
N GLN A 108 -16.35 8.50 29.90
CA GLN A 108 -15.52 8.99 28.80
C GLN A 108 -15.24 7.90 27.75
N TYR A 109 -14.87 6.68 28.18
CA TYR A 109 -14.71 5.55 27.26
C TYR A 109 -16.00 5.25 26.48
N ARG A 110 -17.18 5.38 27.11
CA ARG A 110 -18.47 5.21 26.44
C ARG A 110 -18.70 6.25 25.36
N CYS A 111 -18.52 7.53 25.69
CA CYS A 111 -18.72 8.66 24.77
C CYS A 111 -17.72 8.65 23.61
N MET A 112 -16.49 8.22 23.87
CA MET A 112 -15.42 8.24 22.88
C MET A 112 -15.38 6.98 22.01
N SER A 113 -15.97 5.85 22.40
CA SER A 113 -15.96 4.60 21.59
C SER A 113 -16.65 4.78 20.22
N SER A 114 -16.02 4.24 19.18
CA SER A 114 -16.53 4.31 17.80
C SER A 114 -17.34 3.06 17.46
N ALA A 115 -18.33 3.20 16.57
CA ALA A 115 -19.16 2.10 16.09
C ALA A 115 -19.02 1.86 14.57
N ASP A 116 -18.35 2.80 13.88
CA ASP A 116 -18.03 2.79 12.46
C ASP A 116 -16.67 2.14 12.19
N ARG A 117 -16.46 1.66 10.97
CA ARG A 117 -15.24 0.95 10.56
C ARG A 117 -14.06 1.91 10.42
N ASN A 118 -12.88 1.51 10.91
CA ASN A 118 -11.60 2.16 10.62
C ASN A 118 -10.90 1.43 9.46
N GLU A 119 -10.83 2.08 8.30
CA GLU A 119 -10.22 1.55 7.07
C GLU A 119 -8.69 1.40 7.14
N ARG A 120 -8.07 1.81 8.25
CA ARG A 120 -6.63 1.74 8.50
C ARG A 120 -6.27 0.85 9.70
N ALA A 121 -7.24 0.11 10.24
CA ALA A 121 -7.04 -0.80 11.37
C ALA A 121 -6.79 -2.25 10.90
N TYR A 122 -5.70 -2.84 11.38
CA TYR A 122 -5.26 -4.21 11.11
C TYR A 122 -5.26 -5.00 12.41
N THR A 123 -6.18 -5.96 12.55
CA THR A 123 -6.44 -6.59 13.84
C THR A 123 -6.00 -8.05 13.87
N LEU A 124 -5.25 -8.42 14.91
CA LEU A 124 -4.97 -9.78 15.31
C LEU A 124 -5.92 -10.13 16.46
N CYS A 125 -6.86 -11.04 16.22
CA CYS A 125 -7.85 -11.43 17.22
C CYS A 125 -7.82 -12.94 17.45
N SER A 126 -7.70 -13.35 18.71
CA SER A 126 -7.85 -14.74 19.11
C SER A 126 -9.27 -15.03 19.56
N GLU A 127 -9.85 -16.12 19.06
CA GLU A 127 -11.18 -16.59 19.50
C GLU A 127 -11.12 -17.30 20.86
N SER A 128 -9.91 -17.67 21.31
CA SER A 128 -9.66 -18.26 22.62
C SER A 128 -9.42 -17.20 23.71
N ASP A 129 -9.65 -15.91 23.41
CA ASP A 129 -9.59 -14.83 24.38
C ASP A 129 -10.81 -14.89 25.31
N THR A 130 -10.59 -15.34 26.55
CA THR A 130 -11.62 -15.44 27.58
C THR A 130 -11.88 -14.11 28.31
N ILE A 131 -11.06 -13.09 28.09
CA ILE A 131 -11.20 -11.77 28.73
C ILE A 131 -12.13 -10.88 27.92
N LEU A 132 -12.09 -10.98 26.59
CA LEU A 132 -12.92 -10.19 25.69
C LEU A 132 -13.94 -11.09 24.95
N PRO A 133 -15.08 -11.43 25.60
CA PRO A 133 -16.08 -12.29 24.98
C PRO A 133 -16.66 -11.64 23.72
N ASP A 134 -16.91 -12.46 22.68
CA ASP A 134 -17.48 -12.06 21.38
C ASP A 134 -16.72 -10.96 20.62
N ASN A 135 -15.48 -10.65 21.02
CA ASN A 135 -14.70 -9.55 20.45
C ASN A 135 -14.35 -9.73 18.97
N TYR A 136 -14.33 -10.97 18.47
CA TYR A 136 -14.02 -11.23 17.06
C TYR A 136 -15.04 -10.57 16.12
N ALA A 137 -16.33 -10.61 16.47
CA ALA A 137 -17.38 -9.98 15.66
C ALA A 137 -17.21 -8.45 15.59
N ASP A 138 -16.88 -7.83 16.72
CA ASP A 138 -16.56 -6.41 16.79
C ASP A 138 -15.31 -6.07 15.99
N CYS A 139 -14.26 -6.88 16.08
CA CYS A 139 -13.04 -6.68 15.30
C CYS A 139 -13.33 -6.71 13.79
N VAL A 140 -14.14 -7.68 13.32
CA VAL A 140 -14.55 -7.78 11.90
C VAL A 140 -15.34 -6.56 11.46
N LYS A 141 -16.22 -6.04 12.32
CA LYS A 141 -17.01 -4.85 12.04
C LYS A 141 -16.15 -3.58 11.98
N LEU A 142 -15.19 -3.44 12.90
CA LEU A 142 -14.47 -2.20 13.15
C LEU A 142 -13.16 -2.07 12.38
N SER A 143 -12.59 -3.16 11.88
CA SER A 143 -11.24 -3.15 11.26
C SER A 143 -11.28 -3.29 9.74
N ARG A 144 -10.23 -2.80 9.06
CA ARG A 144 -10.01 -3.08 7.63
C ARG A 144 -9.72 -4.55 7.42
N VAL A 145 -8.70 -5.05 8.11
CA VAL A 145 -8.23 -6.44 8.03
C VAL A 145 -8.33 -7.06 9.41
N VAL A 146 -8.82 -8.29 9.48
CA VAL A 146 -8.82 -9.10 10.71
C VAL A 146 -8.23 -10.46 10.42
N ARG A 147 -7.20 -10.83 11.17
CA ARG A 147 -6.59 -12.15 11.13
C ARG A 147 -6.88 -12.89 12.43
N ARG A 148 -7.41 -14.10 12.28
CA ARG A 148 -7.55 -15.05 13.38
C ARG A 148 -6.16 -15.53 13.79
N VAL A 149 -5.90 -15.55 15.09
CA VAL A 149 -4.63 -16.01 15.68
C VAL A 149 -4.89 -16.94 16.86
N ASN A 150 -3.94 -17.84 17.13
CA ASN A 150 -3.99 -18.73 18.28
C ASN A 150 -3.36 -18.08 19.51
N GLY A 151 -3.78 -18.51 20.70
CA GLY A 151 -3.26 -18.03 21.99
C GLY A 151 -4.35 -17.48 22.91
N SER A 152 -3.95 -16.79 23.98
CA SER A 152 -4.88 -16.11 24.90
C SER A 152 -4.84 -14.59 24.70
N HIS A 153 -5.60 -13.85 25.52
CA HIS A 153 -5.67 -12.38 25.53
C HIS A 153 -4.30 -11.69 25.40
N SER A 154 -3.32 -12.13 26.19
CA SER A 154 -1.96 -11.57 26.27
C SER A 154 -0.88 -12.47 25.68
N THR A 155 -1.24 -13.68 25.23
CA THR A 155 -0.30 -14.71 24.81
C THR A 155 -0.55 -15.22 23.41
N ILE A 156 -0.89 -14.34 22.46
CA ILE A 156 -0.95 -14.67 21.03
C ILE A 156 0.34 -15.39 20.62
N GLU A 157 0.21 -16.59 20.05
CA GLU A 157 1.31 -17.39 19.55
C GLU A 157 1.96 -16.69 18.35
N ASN A 158 3.29 -16.75 18.23
CA ASN A 158 4.04 -16.17 17.10
C ASN A 158 3.68 -14.71 16.77
N VAL A 159 3.35 -13.91 17.79
CA VAL A 159 2.89 -12.52 17.61
C VAL A 159 3.86 -11.67 16.79
N GLY A 160 5.18 -11.94 16.84
CA GLY A 160 6.17 -11.26 16.01
C GLY A 160 6.01 -11.53 14.52
N GLU A 161 5.73 -12.77 14.12
CA GLU A 161 5.45 -13.12 12.72
C GLU A 161 4.15 -12.45 12.25
N HIS A 162 3.12 -12.44 13.10
CA HIS A 162 1.85 -11.80 12.79
C HIS A 162 1.96 -10.27 12.69
N ILE A 163 2.69 -9.62 13.59
CA ILE A 163 2.95 -8.18 13.53
C ILE A 163 3.81 -7.85 12.30
N SER A 164 4.83 -8.65 12.00
CA SER A 164 5.65 -8.47 10.80
C SER A 164 4.80 -8.55 9.53
N TYR A 165 3.91 -9.54 9.45
CA TYR A 165 2.93 -9.66 8.37
C TYR A 165 2.02 -8.43 8.30
N MET A 166 1.45 -7.95 9.41
CA MET A 166 0.59 -6.75 9.39
C MET A 166 1.36 -5.49 8.99
N LEU A 167 2.62 -5.33 9.45
CA LEU A 167 3.48 -4.25 9.00
C LEU A 167 3.81 -4.34 7.52
N HIS A 168 3.90 -5.55 6.96
CA HIS A 168 4.04 -5.76 5.53
C HIS A 168 2.75 -5.39 4.78
N GLU A 169 1.57 -5.82 5.26
CA GLU A 169 0.27 -5.42 4.69
C GLU A 169 0.06 -3.89 4.74
N ILE A 170 0.51 -3.24 5.80
CA ILE A 170 0.50 -1.78 5.94
C ILE A 170 1.51 -1.11 4.99
N ARG A 171 2.70 -1.70 4.80
CA ARG A 171 3.67 -1.16 3.83
C ARG A 171 3.18 -1.32 2.40
N ASN A 172 2.47 -2.41 2.13
CA ASN A 172 1.73 -2.66 0.90
C ASN A 172 0.43 -1.86 0.81
N ASP A 173 0.19 -0.91 1.73
CA ASP A 173 -0.76 0.18 1.51
C ASP A 173 -0.23 1.17 0.45
N SER A 174 0.97 0.95 -0.10
CA SER A 174 1.17 1.19 -1.53
C SER A 174 0.39 0.19 -2.34
N LEU A 175 -0.74 0.64 -2.88
CA LEU A 175 -1.60 -0.12 -3.78
C LEU A 175 -0.84 -0.82 -4.92
N LEU A 176 0.33 -0.29 -5.30
CA LEU A 176 1.24 -0.88 -6.27
C LEU A 176 2.57 -1.28 -5.63
N THR A 177 3.03 -2.49 -5.92
CA THR A 177 4.37 -2.97 -5.60
C THR A 177 5.24 -2.95 -6.86
N PHE A 178 6.44 -2.38 -6.78
CA PHE A 178 7.31 -2.18 -7.95
C PHE A 178 8.39 -3.26 -8.09
N LEU A 179 8.45 -3.87 -9.27
CA LEU A 179 9.50 -4.83 -9.64
C LEU A 179 10.82 -4.12 -9.97
N GLY A 180 10.72 -2.89 -10.43
CA GLY A 180 11.79 -1.91 -10.53
C GLY A 180 11.16 -0.54 -10.63
N ARG A 181 11.95 0.51 -10.48
CA ARG A 181 11.48 1.90 -10.54
C ARG A 181 12.43 2.84 -11.25
N GLY A 182 13.46 2.31 -11.91
CA GLY A 182 14.42 3.11 -12.65
C GLY A 182 13.95 3.39 -14.09
N ALA A 183 14.41 4.49 -14.66
CA ALA A 183 14.15 4.88 -16.03
C ALA A 183 15.18 4.26 -17.00
N ALA A 184 14.76 3.96 -18.24
CA ALA A 184 15.58 3.74 -19.44
C ALA A 184 16.76 2.76 -19.33
N PHE A 185 17.85 3.17 -18.69
CA PHE A 185 19.12 2.44 -18.60
C PHE A 185 19.42 1.88 -17.20
N ALA A 186 18.47 1.99 -16.27
CA ALA A 186 18.62 1.46 -14.93
C ALA A 186 18.64 -0.08 -14.91
N ASP A 187 19.36 -0.69 -13.95
CA ASP A 187 19.41 -2.15 -13.83
C ASP A 187 18.04 -2.79 -13.51
N ALA A 188 17.12 -2.00 -12.94
CA ALA A 188 15.77 -2.40 -12.59
C ALA A 188 14.73 -1.39 -13.10
N HIS A 189 14.36 -1.54 -14.38
CA HIS A 189 13.35 -0.69 -15.03
C HIS A 189 11.99 -0.67 -14.31
N ASN A 190 11.31 0.46 -14.48
CA ASN A 190 10.00 0.74 -13.92
C ASN A 190 8.94 -0.28 -14.34
N SER A 191 8.33 -0.94 -13.36
CA SER A 191 7.23 -1.88 -13.58
C SER A 191 6.57 -2.17 -12.25
N ALA A 192 5.26 -2.23 -12.23
CA ALA A 192 4.49 -2.40 -11.01
C ALA A 192 3.49 -3.54 -11.13
N PHE A 193 2.99 -4.01 -9.99
CA PHE A 193 1.91 -4.97 -9.96
C PHE A 193 1.00 -4.77 -8.76
N PHE A 194 -0.22 -5.26 -8.89
CA PHE A 194 -1.17 -5.42 -7.80
C PHE A 194 -2.05 -6.65 -8.04
N THR A 195 -2.79 -7.03 -7.01
CA THR A 195 -3.76 -8.13 -7.08
C THR A 195 -5.15 -7.61 -6.75
N GLU A 196 -6.18 -8.07 -7.44
CA GLU A 196 -7.57 -7.76 -7.10
C GLU A 196 -8.39 -9.06 -7.16
N GLY A 197 -8.86 -9.54 -6.00
CA GLY A 197 -9.40 -10.89 -5.88
C GLY A 197 -8.37 -11.96 -6.27
N ASN A 198 -8.70 -12.82 -7.23
CA ASN A 198 -7.79 -13.83 -7.80
C ASN A 198 -7.12 -13.35 -9.10
N GLU A 199 -7.08 -12.05 -9.37
CA GLU A 199 -6.46 -11.49 -10.57
C GLU A 199 -5.11 -10.87 -10.24
N LEU A 200 -4.11 -11.14 -11.07
CA LEU A 200 -2.82 -10.45 -11.03
C LEU A 200 -2.76 -9.45 -12.18
N VAL A 201 -2.42 -8.21 -11.87
CA VAL A 201 -2.30 -7.13 -12.85
C VAL A 201 -0.89 -6.57 -12.79
N LEU A 202 -0.15 -6.70 -13.89
CA LEU A 202 1.13 -6.02 -14.12
C LEU A 202 0.86 -4.70 -14.88
N ILE A 203 1.61 -3.65 -14.53
CA ILE A 203 1.69 -2.41 -15.28
C ILE A 203 3.12 -2.31 -15.80
N ASP A 204 3.25 -2.35 -17.13
CA ASP A 204 4.47 -2.57 -17.88
C ASP A 204 5.19 -3.90 -17.54
N CYS A 205 5.96 -4.41 -18.50
CA CYS A 205 6.72 -5.64 -18.37
C CYS A 205 8.07 -5.54 -19.12
N PRO A 206 9.06 -4.82 -18.57
CA PRO A 206 10.41 -4.80 -19.12
C PRO A 206 11.13 -6.13 -18.93
N GLY A 207 12.21 -6.32 -19.70
CA GLY A 207 13.06 -7.51 -19.59
C GLY A 207 13.68 -7.68 -18.18
N THR A 208 13.98 -6.58 -17.49
CA THR A 208 14.56 -6.57 -16.13
C THR A 208 13.60 -7.16 -15.08
N SER A 209 12.29 -7.00 -15.26
CA SER A 209 11.27 -7.56 -14.35
C SER A 209 11.21 -9.08 -14.36
N TYR A 210 11.72 -9.73 -15.41
CA TYR A 210 11.62 -11.18 -15.60
C TYR A 210 12.16 -11.99 -14.42
N HIS A 211 13.29 -11.57 -13.83
CA HIS A 211 13.91 -12.30 -12.72
C HIS A 211 13.05 -12.36 -11.46
N LYS A 212 12.21 -11.34 -11.23
CA LYS A 212 11.26 -11.29 -10.11
C LYS A 212 9.97 -12.01 -10.48
N VAL A 213 9.41 -11.68 -11.64
CA VAL A 213 8.18 -12.30 -12.15
C VAL A 213 8.26 -13.82 -12.15
N LYS A 214 9.33 -14.43 -12.67
CA LYS A 214 9.43 -15.90 -12.77
C LYS A 214 9.41 -16.63 -11.41
N LYS A 215 9.53 -15.90 -10.30
CA LYS A 215 9.45 -16.43 -8.93
C LYS A 215 8.05 -16.29 -8.32
N MET A 216 7.16 -15.52 -8.93
CA MET A 216 5.79 -15.35 -8.44
C MET A 216 5.00 -16.66 -8.58
N ASN A 217 4.07 -16.90 -7.66
CA ASN A 217 3.19 -18.06 -7.71
C ASN A 217 2.00 -17.83 -8.65
N TRP A 218 2.24 -17.81 -9.96
CA TRP A 218 1.24 -17.52 -10.99
C TRP A 218 0.01 -18.45 -10.97
N GLN A 219 0.17 -19.68 -10.46
CA GLN A 219 -0.90 -20.68 -10.39
C GLN A 219 -2.02 -20.31 -9.42
N GLN A 220 -1.77 -19.41 -8.47
CA GLN A 220 -2.80 -18.99 -7.51
C GLN A 220 -3.82 -18.02 -8.11
N TYR A 221 -3.52 -17.45 -9.27
CA TYR A 221 -4.38 -16.46 -9.92
C TYR A 221 -5.23 -17.14 -10.99
N ASP A 222 -6.46 -16.68 -11.17
CA ASP A 222 -7.38 -17.14 -12.21
C ASP A 222 -7.14 -16.39 -13.52
N ASN A 223 -6.85 -15.09 -13.46
CA ASN A 223 -6.56 -14.24 -14.61
C ASN A 223 -5.28 -13.44 -14.40
N ILE A 224 -4.60 -13.16 -15.51
CA ILE A 224 -3.37 -12.36 -15.54
C ILE A 224 -3.54 -11.27 -16.58
N TYR A 225 -3.27 -10.04 -16.18
CA TYR A 225 -3.29 -8.87 -17.05
C TYR A 225 -1.91 -8.21 -17.11
N ILE A 226 -1.53 -7.73 -18.29
CA ILE A 226 -0.39 -6.82 -18.48
C ILE A 226 -0.91 -5.56 -19.17
N LEU A 227 -0.94 -4.46 -18.45
CA LEU A 227 -1.25 -3.13 -18.98
C LEU A 227 0.05 -2.53 -19.52
N ILE A 228 0.05 -2.07 -20.77
CA ILE A 228 1.23 -1.46 -21.41
C ILE A 228 1.02 0.03 -21.59
N THR A 229 1.81 0.87 -20.94
CA THR A 229 1.70 2.32 -21.07
C THR A 229 2.08 2.82 -22.47
N HIS A 230 3.17 2.28 -23.00
CA HIS A 230 3.71 2.58 -24.33
C HIS A 230 4.79 1.54 -24.72
N THR A 231 5.37 1.69 -25.92
CA THR A 231 6.16 0.64 -26.57
C THR A 231 7.68 0.77 -26.42
N HIS A 232 8.18 1.64 -25.55
CA HIS A 232 9.62 1.66 -25.24
C HIS A 232 10.07 0.36 -24.57
N GLY A 233 11.33 -0.01 -24.80
CA GLY A 233 11.88 -1.31 -24.40
C GLY A 233 11.95 -1.51 -22.88
N ASP A 234 12.13 -0.43 -22.11
CA ASP A 234 12.09 -0.41 -20.65
C ASP A 234 10.66 -0.47 -20.08
N HIS A 235 9.65 -0.60 -20.94
CA HIS A 235 8.25 -0.81 -20.55
C HIS A 235 7.68 -2.11 -21.15
N SER A 236 7.76 -2.30 -22.47
CA SER A 236 7.14 -3.45 -23.14
C SER A 236 8.14 -4.53 -23.59
N GLY A 237 9.45 -4.27 -23.46
CA GLY A 237 10.49 -5.10 -24.07
C GLY A 237 10.61 -6.52 -23.48
N GLY A 238 10.05 -6.78 -22.30
CA GLY A 238 10.04 -8.11 -21.67
C GLY A 238 8.77 -8.92 -21.92
N THR A 239 7.72 -8.33 -22.49
CA THR A 239 6.41 -8.98 -22.62
C THR A 239 6.47 -10.27 -23.43
N GLY A 240 7.19 -10.30 -24.56
CA GLY A 240 7.32 -11.51 -25.39
C GLY A 240 8.01 -12.67 -24.65
N THR A 241 9.13 -12.38 -23.98
CA THR A 241 9.83 -13.34 -23.13
C THR A 241 8.93 -13.86 -21.99
N MET A 242 8.09 -12.99 -21.43
CA MET A 242 7.15 -13.37 -20.38
C MET A 242 6.12 -14.39 -20.86
N LEU A 243 5.52 -14.14 -22.02
CA LEU A 243 4.54 -15.05 -22.62
C LEU A 243 5.14 -16.43 -22.88
N GLN A 244 6.36 -16.48 -23.41
CA GLN A 244 7.10 -17.71 -23.64
C GLN A 244 7.36 -18.47 -22.33
N TYR A 245 7.74 -17.76 -21.26
CA TYR A 245 7.92 -18.38 -19.94
C TYR A 245 6.63 -18.98 -19.40
N VAL A 246 5.52 -18.22 -19.44
CA VAL A 246 4.20 -18.69 -18.97
C VAL A 246 3.75 -19.90 -19.79
N TRP A 247 3.96 -19.89 -21.11
CA TRP A 247 3.51 -20.97 -21.97
C TRP A 247 4.36 -22.26 -21.84
N PHE A 248 5.68 -22.12 -21.87
CA PHE A 248 6.61 -23.26 -21.96
C PHE A 248 7.25 -23.65 -20.64
N ALA A 249 7.82 -22.68 -19.91
CA ALA A 249 8.68 -22.97 -18.76
C ALA A 249 7.90 -23.18 -17.46
N SER A 250 6.76 -22.50 -17.30
CA SER A 250 5.92 -22.64 -16.11
C SER A 250 5.00 -23.87 -16.14
N CYS A 251 4.89 -24.54 -17.30
CA CYS A 251 3.94 -25.61 -17.60
C CYS A 251 2.45 -25.26 -17.38
N MET A 252 2.11 -23.99 -17.10
CA MET A 252 0.73 -23.57 -16.82
C MET A 252 -0.14 -23.56 -18.07
N LYS A 253 0.45 -23.32 -19.26
CA LYS A 253 -0.27 -23.08 -20.53
C LYS A 253 -1.42 -22.09 -20.39
N LYS A 254 -1.23 -21.09 -19.53
CA LYS A 254 -2.24 -20.09 -19.21
C LYS A 254 -2.08 -18.90 -20.13
N LYS A 255 -3.20 -18.43 -20.69
CA LYS A 255 -3.20 -17.21 -21.48
C LYS A 255 -3.08 -15.98 -20.59
N VAL A 256 -2.14 -15.11 -20.93
CA VAL A 256 -2.02 -13.77 -20.36
C VAL A 256 -2.85 -12.81 -21.22
N THR A 257 -3.63 -11.94 -20.60
CA THR A 257 -4.34 -10.87 -21.33
C THR A 257 -3.51 -9.60 -21.34
N ILE A 258 -3.15 -9.13 -22.52
CA ILE A 258 -2.46 -7.85 -22.71
C ILE A 258 -3.51 -6.76 -22.93
N VAL A 259 -3.37 -5.65 -22.23
CA VAL A 259 -4.26 -4.50 -22.32
C VAL A 259 -3.50 -3.37 -22.97
N ALA A 260 -3.83 -3.10 -24.23
CA ALA A 260 -3.32 -1.95 -24.96
C ALA A 260 -4.18 -0.71 -24.66
N PRO A 261 -3.59 0.48 -24.46
CA PRO A 261 -4.33 1.68 -24.11
C PRO A 261 -5.12 2.27 -25.29
N SER A 262 -4.73 1.97 -26.53
CA SER A 262 -5.46 2.33 -27.75
C SER A 262 -5.31 1.25 -28.84
N GLU A 263 -6.08 1.39 -29.93
CA GLU A 263 -5.98 0.55 -31.12
C GLU A 263 -4.59 0.63 -31.79
N GLU A 264 -4.01 1.83 -31.90
CA GLU A 264 -2.68 2.03 -32.48
C GLU A 264 -1.59 1.33 -31.65
N VAL A 265 -1.65 1.46 -30.32
CA VAL A 265 -0.69 0.79 -29.44
C VAL A 265 -0.90 -0.73 -29.47
N ARG A 266 -2.15 -1.21 -29.64
CA ARG A 266 -2.43 -2.63 -29.83
C ARG A 266 -1.72 -3.17 -31.08
N ASP A 267 -1.79 -2.44 -32.19
CA ASP A 267 -1.16 -2.83 -33.44
C ASP A 267 0.39 -2.84 -33.33
N ASP A 268 0.97 -1.87 -32.62
CA ASP A 268 2.41 -1.87 -32.32
C ASP A 268 2.83 -3.05 -31.44
N ILE A 269 2.04 -3.38 -30.41
CA ILE A 269 2.29 -4.54 -29.54
C ILE A 269 2.16 -5.83 -30.34
N LEU A 270 1.16 -5.96 -31.23
CA LEU A 270 1.02 -7.12 -32.11
C LEU A 270 2.24 -7.27 -33.02
N LEU A 271 2.76 -6.18 -33.56
CA LEU A 271 4.00 -6.19 -34.34
C LEU A 271 5.17 -6.68 -33.48
N LEU A 272 5.37 -6.11 -32.29
CA LEU A 272 6.42 -6.52 -31.37
C LEU A 272 6.32 -8.01 -31.04
N LEU A 273 5.16 -8.46 -30.57
CA LEU A 273 4.99 -9.82 -30.06
C LEU A 273 4.99 -10.85 -31.17
N MET A 274 4.19 -10.66 -32.22
CA MET A 274 4.01 -11.71 -33.23
C MET A 274 5.09 -11.68 -34.31
N ARG A 275 5.51 -10.48 -34.74
CA ARG A 275 6.43 -10.35 -35.88
C ARG A 275 7.90 -10.31 -35.47
N ILE A 276 8.22 -9.61 -34.38
CA ILE A 276 9.60 -9.44 -33.91
C ILE A 276 9.99 -10.58 -32.97
N GLU A 277 9.21 -10.81 -31.92
CA GLU A 277 9.48 -11.83 -30.89
C GLU A 277 9.04 -13.25 -31.29
N GLY A 278 8.14 -13.38 -32.28
CA GLY A 278 7.66 -14.67 -32.76
C GLY A 278 6.66 -15.36 -31.82
N CYS A 279 5.90 -14.59 -31.04
CA CYS A 279 4.84 -15.12 -30.19
C CYS A 279 3.62 -15.58 -31.01
N GLU A 280 3.05 -16.72 -30.65
CA GLU A 280 1.84 -17.24 -31.29
C GLU A 280 0.57 -16.72 -30.60
N LYS A 281 -0.49 -16.54 -31.38
CA LYS A 281 -1.81 -16.08 -30.89
C LYS A 281 -2.44 -16.97 -29.83
N GLU A 282 -2.00 -18.22 -29.71
CA GLU A 282 -2.52 -19.13 -28.71
C GLU A 282 -1.99 -18.81 -27.30
N TRP A 283 -0.86 -18.09 -27.19
CA TRP A 283 -0.18 -17.88 -25.92
C TRP A 283 -0.77 -16.72 -25.09
N PHE A 284 -1.49 -15.81 -25.74
CA PHE A 284 -2.02 -14.60 -25.13
C PHE A 284 -3.32 -14.17 -25.78
N ASP A 285 -4.09 -13.39 -25.04
CA ASP A 285 -5.16 -12.57 -25.59
C ASP A 285 -4.70 -11.11 -25.53
N ILE A 286 -5.21 -10.27 -26.44
CA ILE A 286 -4.95 -8.83 -26.43
C ILE A 286 -6.26 -8.09 -26.67
N ILE A 287 -6.50 -7.06 -25.86
CA ILE A 287 -7.68 -6.21 -25.91
C ILE A 287 -7.26 -4.75 -25.73
N THR A 288 -8.12 -3.81 -26.12
CA THR A 288 -7.93 -2.40 -25.79
C THR A 288 -8.52 -2.03 -24.43
N ALA A 289 -8.11 -0.89 -23.89
CA ALA A 289 -8.63 -0.32 -22.65
C ALA A 289 -10.15 -0.16 -22.65
N ASP A 290 -10.75 0.24 -23.77
CA ASP A 290 -12.20 0.40 -23.91
C ASP A 290 -12.97 -0.93 -23.86
N GLU A 291 -12.31 -2.04 -24.20
CA GLU A 291 -12.88 -3.39 -24.13
C GLU A 291 -12.75 -4.00 -22.72
N LEU A 292 -11.87 -3.45 -21.86
CA LEU A 292 -11.57 -3.97 -20.54
C LEU A 292 -12.69 -3.63 -19.54
N LYS A 293 -13.56 -4.60 -19.27
CA LYS A 293 -14.66 -4.47 -18.30
C LYS A 293 -14.26 -5.01 -16.93
N LYS A 294 -13.46 -4.24 -16.18
CA LYS A 294 -13.00 -4.59 -14.82
C LYS A 294 -13.28 -3.48 -13.83
N LYS A 295 -13.71 -3.85 -12.61
CA LYS A 295 -14.00 -2.86 -11.54
C LYS A 295 -12.77 -2.07 -11.11
N TRP A 296 -11.58 -2.68 -11.23
CA TRP A 296 -10.30 -2.08 -10.87
C TRP A 296 -9.73 -1.17 -11.96
N PHE A 297 -10.33 -1.12 -13.14
CA PHE A 297 -9.91 -0.27 -14.26
C PHE A 297 -10.96 0.82 -14.50
N ILE A 298 -10.53 2.08 -14.55
CA ILE A 298 -11.42 3.21 -14.84
C ILE A 298 -11.17 3.72 -16.25
N ALA A 299 -9.93 4.09 -16.58
CA ALA A 299 -9.59 4.63 -17.91
C ALA A 299 -8.08 4.54 -18.22
N ALA A 300 -7.76 4.49 -19.52
CA ALA A 300 -6.45 4.87 -20.02
C ALA A 300 -6.45 6.40 -20.22
N VAL A 301 -5.38 7.07 -19.78
CA VAL A 301 -5.27 8.53 -19.79
C VAL A 301 -4.13 8.93 -20.73
N PRO A 302 -4.42 9.58 -21.88
CA PRO A 302 -3.38 10.02 -22.80
C PRO A 302 -2.41 10.99 -22.14
N THR A 303 -1.12 10.86 -22.47
CA THR A 303 -0.10 11.77 -21.95
C THR A 303 0.93 12.18 -23.01
N THR A 304 1.79 13.14 -22.66
CA THR A 304 2.83 13.68 -23.54
C THR A 304 4.19 13.16 -23.12
N HIS A 305 4.91 12.47 -24.01
CA HIS A 305 6.25 11.96 -23.73
C HIS A 305 7.22 12.29 -24.88
N VAL A 306 7.38 11.41 -25.88
CA VAL A 306 8.27 11.63 -27.04
C VAL A 306 7.50 11.82 -28.34
N LYS A 307 7.99 12.70 -29.22
CA LYS A 307 7.35 12.99 -30.52
C LYS A 307 7.12 11.76 -31.43
N PRO A 308 8.06 10.79 -31.56
CA PRO A 308 7.82 9.60 -32.37
C PRO A 308 6.64 8.75 -31.89
N LEU A 309 6.30 8.81 -30.61
CA LEU A 309 5.16 8.12 -30.00
C LEU A 309 4.00 9.07 -29.67
N GLU A 310 3.89 10.20 -30.36
CA GLU A 310 2.78 11.14 -30.17
C GLU A 310 1.43 10.42 -30.34
N GLY A 311 0.52 10.61 -29.37
CA GLY A 311 -0.77 9.92 -29.30
C GLY A 311 -0.71 8.45 -28.86
N ARG A 312 0.48 7.93 -28.53
CA ARG A 312 0.72 6.52 -28.19
C ARG A 312 1.36 6.29 -26.82
N CYS A 313 1.32 7.30 -25.94
CA CYS A 313 1.80 7.24 -24.56
C CYS A 313 0.66 7.51 -23.58
N PHE A 314 0.53 6.67 -22.56
CA PHE A 314 -0.61 6.70 -21.66
C PHE A 314 -0.20 6.43 -20.21
N GLY A 315 -0.98 7.00 -19.30
CA GLY A 315 -1.11 6.52 -17.93
C GLY A 315 -2.45 5.79 -17.73
N TYR A 316 -2.72 5.41 -16.49
CA TYR A 316 -3.93 4.70 -16.09
C TYR A 316 -4.59 5.31 -14.87
N HIS A 317 -5.92 5.37 -14.93
CA HIS A 317 -6.80 5.65 -13.81
C HIS A 317 -7.43 4.34 -13.35
N LEU A 318 -7.16 3.97 -12.10
CA LEU A 318 -7.44 2.66 -11.53
C LEU A 318 -8.21 2.81 -10.21
N ASN A 319 -8.93 1.74 -9.86
CA ASN A 319 -9.58 1.58 -8.56
C ASN A 319 -9.01 0.35 -7.86
N ILE A 320 -7.95 0.52 -7.08
CA ILE A 320 -7.28 -0.59 -6.42
C ILE A 320 -7.78 -0.69 -4.99
N HIS A 321 -8.43 -1.80 -4.65
CA HIS A 321 -9.00 -2.02 -3.31
C HIS A 321 -9.96 -0.93 -2.83
N GLY A 322 -10.69 -0.29 -3.76
CA GLY A 322 -11.60 0.82 -3.45
C GLY A 322 -10.93 2.20 -3.43
N ASN A 323 -9.64 2.31 -3.75
CA ASN A 323 -8.89 3.55 -3.70
C ASN A 323 -8.64 4.13 -5.10
N ASN A 324 -8.85 5.45 -5.22
CA ASN A 324 -8.56 6.20 -6.42
C ASN A 324 -7.05 6.22 -6.71
N THR A 325 -6.61 5.59 -7.80
CA THR A 325 -5.19 5.39 -8.11
C THR A 325 -4.86 5.87 -9.51
N ILE A 326 -3.83 6.71 -9.62
CA ILE A 326 -3.34 7.25 -10.88
C ILE A 326 -1.90 6.75 -11.07
N TYR A 327 -1.61 6.17 -12.23
CA TYR A 327 -0.28 5.78 -12.67
C TYR A 327 0.06 6.53 -13.95
N THR A 328 1.07 7.39 -13.98
CA THR A 328 1.24 8.32 -15.11
C THR A 328 1.79 7.68 -16.39
N GLY A 329 2.49 6.55 -16.27
CA GLY A 329 3.45 6.13 -17.29
C GLY A 329 4.52 7.20 -17.49
N ASP A 330 5.22 7.14 -18.62
CA ASP A 330 6.19 8.17 -18.99
C ASP A 330 5.46 9.44 -19.44
N THR A 331 5.83 10.57 -18.87
CA THR A 331 5.17 11.86 -19.11
C THR A 331 6.06 13.06 -18.87
N ALA A 332 5.91 14.09 -19.68
CA ALA A 332 6.49 15.42 -19.48
C ALA A 332 5.57 16.36 -18.68
N THR A 333 4.36 15.93 -18.30
CA THR A 333 3.34 16.78 -17.66
C THR A 333 2.39 16.02 -16.73
N LEU A 334 1.90 16.70 -15.70
CA LEU A 334 0.80 16.20 -14.85
C LEU A 334 -0.58 16.68 -15.27
N ALA A 335 -0.68 17.60 -16.24
CA ALA A 335 -1.94 18.28 -16.55
C ALA A 335 -3.14 17.34 -16.83
N PRO A 336 -2.99 16.19 -17.53
CA PRO A 336 -4.11 15.25 -17.73
C PRO A 336 -4.58 14.55 -16.45
N PHE A 337 -3.69 14.46 -15.45
CA PHE A 337 -3.89 13.67 -14.25
C PHE A 337 -4.42 14.50 -13.08
N ILE A 338 -4.07 15.80 -13.00
CA ILE A 338 -4.53 16.71 -11.93
C ILE A 338 -6.05 16.68 -11.71
N PRO A 339 -6.91 16.72 -12.76
CA PRO A 339 -8.37 16.69 -12.57
C PRO A 339 -8.91 15.38 -11.98
N LEU A 340 -8.12 14.30 -11.99
CA LEU A 340 -8.48 12.99 -11.46
C LEU A 340 -8.13 12.84 -9.97
N LEU A 341 -7.38 13.79 -9.42
CA LEU A 341 -6.88 13.73 -8.04
C LEU A 341 -7.84 14.41 -7.07
N GLU A 342 -8.16 13.69 -6.00
CA GLU A 342 -8.86 14.17 -4.82
C GLU A 342 -8.12 13.77 -3.54
N SER A 343 -8.45 14.37 -2.40
CA SER A 343 -7.87 13.99 -1.10
C SER A 343 -8.06 12.48 -0.86
N GLY A 344 -6.97 11.77 -0.59
CA GLY A 344 -6.94 10.31 -0.42
C GLY A 344 -6.56 9.52 -1.68
N SER A 345 -6.38 10.20 -2.82
CA SER A 345 -5.91 9.56 -4.06
C SER A 345 -4.45 9.13 -3.95
N PHE A 346 -4.07 8.11 -4.71
CA PHE A 346 -2.71 7.63 -4.84
C PHE A 346 -2.18 8.01 -6.22
N LEU A 347 -1.14 8.86 -6.26
CA LEU A 347 -0.47 9.26 -7.48
C LEU A 347 0.89 8.56 -7.56
N TYR A 348 1.07 7.69 -8.55
CA TYR A 348 2.35 7.14 -8.96
C TYR A 348 2.79 7.88 -10.21
N THR A 349 3.79 8.76 -10.07
CA THR A 349 4.22 9.67 -11.13
C THR A 349 5.68 9.47 -11.50
N GLU A 350 5.96 9.60 -12.79
CA GLU A 350 7.32 9.78 -13.31
C GLU A 350 8.03 10.93 -12.59
N ALA A 351 9.34 10.79 -12.37
CA ALA A 351 10.18 11.86 -11.83
C ALA A 351 11.61 11.75 -12.36
N ALA A 352 12.02 12.74 -13.14
CA ALA A 352 13.38 12.84 -13.66
C ALA A 352 14.20 13.92 -12.94
N TYR A 353 15.47 13.63 -12.67
CA TYR A 353 16.48 14.55 -12.16
C TYR A 353 17.17 15.33 -13.28
N TYR A 354 17.32 14.75 -14.47
CA TYR A 354 17.89 15.47 -15.60
C TYR A 354 16.77 16.11 -16.42
N LYS A 355 16.83 17.44 -16.55
CA LYS A 355 15.84 18.18 -17.32
C LYS A 355 15.85 17.74 -18.78
N SER A 356 14.71 17.28 -19.26
CA SER A 356 14.46 16.97 -20.67
C SER A 356 13.13 17.58 -21.11
N GLY A 357 12.82 17.52 -22.40
CA GLY A 357 11.51 17.93 -22.93
C GLY A 357 10.47 16.81 -22.96
N VAL A 358 10.81 15.62 -22.44
CA VAL A 358 10.03 14.39 -22.63
C VAL A 358 9.68 13.68 -21.31
N HIS A 359 10.37 14.05 -20.23
CA HIS A 359 10.19 13.51 -18.89
C HIS A 359 9.88 14.62 -17.88
N LEU A 360 9.16 14.29 -16.81
CA LEU A 360 8.70 15.20 -15.77
C LEU A 360 9.88 15.62 -14.89
N TYR A 361 10.42 16.80 -15.16
CA TYR A 361 11.57 17.30 -14.42
C TYR A 361 11.18 17.65 -12.97
N LEU A 362 11.64 16.84 -12.00
CA LEU A 362 11.21 16.89 -10.61
C LEU A 362 11.46 18.25 -9.96
N LYS A 363 12.55 18.92 -10.29
CA LYS A 363 12.89 20.21 -9.68
C LYS A 363 11.86 21.30 -10.00
N ASP A 364 11.33 21.29 -11.21
CA ASP A 364 10.31 22.26 -11.64
C ASP A 364 8.94 21.91 -11.02
N MET A 365 8.70 20.62 -10.75
CA MET A 365 7.43 20.12 -10.20
C MET A 365 7.39 19.98 -8.68
N LEU A 366 8.51 20.19 -7.98
CA LEU A 366 8.64 19.88 -6.56
C LEU A 366 7.60 20.61 -5.70
N THR A 367 7.37 21.90 -5.97
CA THR A 367 6.38 22.71 -5.26
C THR A 367 4.95 22.20 -5.50
N GLU A 368 4.61 21.86 -6.74
CA GLU A 368 3.27 21.38 -7.10
C GLU A 368 3.00 19.99 -6.50
N LEU A 369 3.94 19.05 -6.64
CA LEU A 369 3.83 17.70 -6.06
C LEU A 369 3.73 17.76 -4.53
N THR A 370 4.49 18.65 -3.89
CA THR A 370 4.42 18.84 -2.43
C THR A 370 3.05 19.38 -2.02
N ALA A 371 2.52 20.38 -2.74
CA ALA A 371 1.19 20.92 -2.47
C ALA A 371 0.07 19.87 -2.66
N LEU A 372 0.19 19.00 -3.68
CA LEU A 372 -0.72 17.86 -3.85
C LEU A 372 -0.65 16.93 -2.63
N ALA A 373 0.56 16.60 -2.18
CA ALA A 373 0.73 15.73 -1.02
C ALA A 373 0.15 16.34 0.27
N GLU A 374 0.37 17.64 0.49
CA GLU A 374 -0.21 18.39 1.61
C GLU A 374 -1.74 18.50 1.54
N SER A 375 -2.33 18.47 0.34
CA SER A 375 -3.78 18.43 0.14
C SER A 375 -4.41 17.06 0.46
N GLY A 376 -3.59 16.07 0.81
CA GLY A 376 -4.03 14.72 1.19
C GLY A 376 -3.87 13.67 0.10
N VAL A 377 -3.17 13.96 -1.01
CA VAL A 377 -2.83 12.97 -2.03
C VAL A 377 -1.59 12.18 -1.58
N HIS A 378 -1.59 10.87 -1.76
CA HIS A 378 -0.41 10.04 -1.52
C HIS A 378 0.46 10.02 -2.79
N VAL A 379 1.58 10.75 -2.79
CA VAL A 379 2.44 10.90 -3.97
C VAL A 379 3.66 9.98 -3.90
N TYR A 380 3.81 9.13 -4.90
CA TYR A 380 4.88 8.17 -5.09
C TYR A 380 5.62 8.46 -6.41
N LEU A 381 6.94 8.60 -6.33
CA LEU A 381 7.83 8.86 -7.47
C LEU A 381 8.37 7.55 -8.03
N MET A 382 8.24 7.37 -9.33
CA MET A 382 8.66 6.19 -10.06
C MET A 382 9.40 6.60 -11.35
N HIS A 383 9.92 5.63 -12.10
CA HIS A 383 10.68 5.87 -13.34
C HIS A 383 11.79 6.92 -13.15
N LEU A 384 12.73 6.59 -12.27
CA LEU A 384 13.77 7.48 -11.76
C LEU A 384 15.03 7.32 -12.62
N ASP A 385 15.51 8.41 -13.21
CA ASP A 385 16.78 8.46 -13.95
C ASP A 385 18.01 8.53 -13.03
N ASP A 386 17.88 9.19 -11.88
CA ASP A 386 18.89 9.29 -10.82
C ASP A 386 18.24 9.16 -9.44
N GLU A 387 18.08 7.93 -8.95
CA GLU A 387 17.39 7.67 -7.69
C GLU A 387 18.08 8.35 -6.49
N GLU A 388 19.42 8.39 -6.45
CA GLU A 388 20.15 8.96 -5.33
C GLU A 388 19.92 10.47 -5.21
N GLU A 389 20.01 11.20 -6.33
CA GLU A 389 19.77 12.63 -6.34
C GLU A 389 18.29 12.97 -6.10
N ILE A 390 17.35 12.20 -6.65
CA ILE A 390 15.91 12.35 -6.38
C ILE A 390 15.60 12.13 -4.90
N ARG A 391 16.22 11.12 -4.28
CA ARG A 391 16.06 10.87 -2.85
C ARG A 391 16.56 12.04 -2.00
N LYS A 392 17.69 12.65 -2.35
CA LYS A 392 18.20 13.86 -1.67
C LYS A 392 17.25 15.04 -1.86
N MET A 393 16.73 15.24 -3.08
CA MET A 393 15.80 16.34 -3.37
C MET A 393 14.46 16.24 -2.64
N THR A 394 14.02 15.01 -2.36
CA THR A 394 12.74 14.74 -1.68
C THR A 394 12.89 14.58 -0.18
N GLU A 395 14.11 14.64 0.35
CA GLU A 395 14.36 14.54 1.79
C GLU A 395 13.67 15.69 2.55
N GLY A 396 12.90 15.34 3.58
CA GLY A 396 12.11 16.31 4.35
C GLY A 396 10.81 16.78 3.67
N THR A 397 10.51 16.29 2.47
CA THR A 397 9.21 16.51 1.81
C THR A 397 8.24 15.36 2.10
N PRO A 398 6.92 15.54 1.91
CA PRO A 398 5.95 14.44 2.01
C PRO A 398 5.98 13.45 0.84
N LEU A 399 6.79 13.70 -0.20
CA LEU A 399 6.92 12.85 -1.37
C LEU A 399 7.65 11.54 -1.02
N ARG A 400 7.21 10.45 -1.62
CA ARG A 400 7.76 9.11 -1.36
C ARG A 400 8.29 8.53 -2.65
N LEU A 401 9.33 7.71 -2.59
CA LEU A 401 9.70 6.89 -3.75
C LEU A 401 8.80 5.66 -3.80
N ALA A 402 8.44 5.19 -5.00
CA ALA A 402 7.61 4.01 -5.22
C ALA A 402 8.23 2.76 -4.58
N PRO A 403 7.49 1.98 -3.78
CA PRO A 403 8.08 0.89 -2.99
C PRO A 403 8.42 -0.31 -3.85
N LEU A 404 9.62 -0.83 -3.64
CA LEU A 404 10.15 -1.98 -4.37
C LEU A 404 9.76 -3.30 -3.69
N ASP A 405 9.46 -4.30 -4.51
CA ASP A 405 9.44 -5.72 -4.15
C ASP A 405 10.87 -6.15 -3.78
N GLN A 406 11.09 -6.43 -2.49
CA GLN A 406 12.42 -6.75 -1.92
C GLN A 406 12.74 -8.25 -1.98
#